data_AF-A0A3D5GIF2-F1
#
_entry.id   AF-A0A3D5GIF2-F1
#
_cell.length_a   1.000
_cell.length_b   1.000
_cell.length_c   1.000
_cell.angle_alpha   90.00
_cell.angle_beta   90.00
_cell.angle_gamma   90.00
#
_symmetry.space_group_name_H-M   'P 1'
#
loop_
_entity.id
_entity.type
_entity.pdbx_description
1 polymer ?
#
loop_
_entity_poly.entity_id
_entity_poly.type
_entity_poly.pdbx_seq_one_letter_code
_entity_poly.pdbx_strand_id
1 'polypeptide(L)' 'MVERPSVGTVPEAPGSYQFRDLGGRVLYVGKAKNLRNRLNSYFGHR' A
#
# COMPACT_ATOMS: atom_id res chain seq x y z
N MET A 1 8.62 -3.66 8.50
CA MET A 1 8.47 -4.67 7.42
C MET A 1 7.25 -4.26 6.63
N VAL A 2 7.36 -4.11 5.31
CA VAL A 2 6.20 -3.72 4.50
C VAL A 2 5.35 -4.96 4.29
N GLU A 3 4.25 -5.07 5.05
CA GLU A 3 3.30 -6.16 4.85
C GLU A 3 2.50 -5.91 3.57
N ARG A 4 2.53 -6.88 2.66
CA ARG A 4 1.69 -6.86 1.48
C ARG A 4 0.26 -7.17 1.93
N PRO A 5 -0.74 -6.31 1.61
CA PRO A 5 -2.14 -6.62 1.88
C PRO A 5 -2.53 -7.92 1.16
N SER A 6 -3.44 -8.68 1.78
CA SER A 6 -3.94 -9.93 1.21
C SER A 6 -4.50 -9.69 -0.19
N VAL A 7 -4.25 -10.64 -1.10
CA VAL A 7 -4.64 -10.52 -2.51
C VAL A 7 -6.15 -10.28 -2.60
N GLY A 8 -6.55 -9.26 -3.38
CA GLY A 8 -7.95 -8.90 -3.61
C GLY A 8 -8.55 -7.92 -2.58
N THR A 9 -7.91 -7.69 -1.43
CA THR A 9 -8.46 -6.78 -0.39
C THR A 9 -8.26 -5.30 -0.68
N VAL A 10 -7.27 -4.96 -1.51
CA VAL A 10 -7.03 -3.56 -1.89
C VAL A 10 -8.04 -3.14 -2.95
N PRO A 11 -8.82 -2.05 -2.75
CA PRO A 11 -9.84 -1.61 -3.70
C PRO A 11 -9.25 -0.91 -4.95
N GLU A 12 -9.98 -1.01 -6.06
CA GLU A 12 -9.76 -0.17 -7.26
C GLU A 12 -10.49 1.17 -7.12
N ALA A 13 -10.10 1.94 -6.11
CA ALA A 13 -10.72 3.23 -5.82
C ALA A 13 -9.68 4.26 -5.36
N PRO A 14 -10.02 5.57 -5.37
CA PRO A 14 -9.20 6.58 -4.75
C PRO A 14 -9.06 6.38 -3.25
N GLY A 15 -7.91 6.76 -2.70
CA GLY A 15 -7.69 6.75 -1.26
C GLY A 15 -6.25 7.04 -0.87
N SER A 16 -5.97 6.87 0.42
CA SER A 16 -4.64 7.00 1.01
C SER A 16 -4.11 5.67 1.52
N TYR A 17 -2.78 5.54 1.60
CA TYR A 17 -2.10 4.40 2.18
C TYR A 17 -0.90 4.86 3.01
N GLN A 18 -0.41 3.98 3.88
CA GLN A 18 0.72 4.27 4.74
C GLN A 18 1.68 3.08 4.82
N PHE A 19 2.96 3.38 4.91
CA PHE A 19 3.98 2.40 5.27
C PHE A 19 4.44 2.66 6.70
N ARG A 20 4.58 1.58 7.47
CA ARG A 20 4.96 1.60 8.87
C ARG A 20 6.23 0.78 9.08
N ASP A 21 7.02 1.16 10.07
CA ASP A 21 8.11 0.32 10.56
C ASP A 21 7.56 -0.85 11.42
N LEU A 22 8.47 -1.66 11.96
CA LEU A 22 8.10 -2.79 12.83
C LEU A 22 7.46 -2.37 14.15
N GLY A 23 7.72 -1.15 14.62
CA GLY A 23 7.09 -0.57 15.82
C GLY A 23 5.78 0.15 15.53
N GLY A 24 5.26 0.08 14.30
CA GLY A 24 4.02 0.73 13.89
C GLY A 24 4.14 2.23 13.60
N ARG A 25 5.35 2.81 13.68
CA ARG A 25 5.59 4.23 13.35
C ARG A 25 5.39 4.45 11.86
N VAL A 26 4.66 5.49 11.49
CA VAL A 26 4.44 5.86 10.09
C VAL A 26 5.74 6.40 9.50
N LEU A 27 6.19 5.77 8.41
CA LEU A 27 7.37 6.18 7.65
C LEU A 27 7.01 7.00 6.41
N TYR A 28 5.86 6.67 5.80
CA TYR A 28 5.41 7.29 4.56
C TYR A 28 3.89 7.27 4.47
N VAL A 29 3.31 8.32 3.89
CA VAL A 29 1.90 8.40 3.54
C VAL A 29 1.80 8.79 2.07
N GLY A 30 1.00 8.05 1.31
CA GLY A 30 0.72 8.35 -0.09
C GLY A 30 -0.78 8.38 -0.37
N LYS A 31 -1.14 8.98 -1.50
CA LYS A 31 -2.51 8.95 -2.05
C LYS A 31 -2.50 8.42 -3.48
N ALA A 32 -3.60 7.84 -3.91
CA ALA A 32 -3.77 7.35 -5.27
C ALA A 32 -5.20 7.55 -5.76
N LYS A 33 -5.38 7.66 -7.08
CA LYS A 33 -6.71 7.55 -7.73
C LYS A 33 -7.19 6.10 -7.80
N ASN A 34 -6.26 5.14 -7.76
CA ASN A 34 -6.54 3.71 -7.72
C ASN A 34 -5.50 3.06 -6.79
N LEU A 35 -5.94 2.63 -5.60
CA LEU A 35 -5.06 2.06 -4.58
C LEU A 35 -4.44 0.72 -5.01
N ARG A 36 -5.19 -0.15 -5.71
CA ARG A 36 -4.69 -1.44 -6.19
C ARG A 36 -3.49 -1.28 -7.12
N ASN A 37 -3.61 -0.44 -8.15
CA ASN A 37 -2.52 -0.19 -9.09
C ASN A 37 -1.31 0.45 -8.40
N ARG A 38 -1.55 1.42 -7.51
CA ARG A 38 -0.48 2.10 -6.78
C ARG A 38 0.28 1.15 -5.86
N LEU A 39 -0.41 0.28 -5.12
CA LEU A 39 0.25 -0.68 -4.24
C LEU A 39 0.96 -1.77 -5.05
N ASN A 40 0.37 -2.24 -6.15
CA ASN A 40 1.02 -3.17 -7.06
C ASN A 40 2.37 -2.63 -7.59
N SER A 41 2.54 -1.32 -7.83
CA SER A 41 3.86 -0.80 -8.28
C SER A 41 4.99 -0.94 -7.26
N TYR A 42 4.66 -1.10 -5.97
CA TYR A 42 5.67 -1.33 -4.92
C TYR A 42 6.00 -2.81 -4.71
N PHE A 43 5.07 -3.71 -5.06
CA PHE A 43 5.19 -5.15 -4.79
C PHE A 43 5.27 -6.01 -6.07
N GLY A 44 5.11 -5.43 -7.25
CA GLY A 44 4.84 -6.09 -8.52
C GLY A 44 6.06 -6.51 -9.35
N HIS A 45 7.23 -6.68 -8.74
CA HIS A 45 8.47 -7.09 -9.44
C HIS A 45 9.19 -8.27 -8.78
N ARG A 46 8.47 -9.18 -8.12
CA ARG A 46 9.02 -10.48 -7.75
C ARG A 46 7.98 -11.57 -7.82
#